data_AF-A0A815I2I1-F1
#
_entry.id   AF-A0A815I2I1-F1
#
_cell.length_a   1.000
_cell.length_b   1.000
_cell.length_c   1.000
_cell.angle_alpha   90.00
_cell.angle_beta   90.00
_cell.angle_gamma   90.00
#
_symmetry.space_group_name_H-M   'P 1'
#
loop_
_entity.id
_entity.type
_entity.pdbx_description
1 polymer ?
#
loop_
_entity_poly.entity_id
_entity_poly.type
_entity_poly.pdbx_seq_one_letter_code
_entity_poly.pdbx_strand_id
1 'polypeptide(L)'
;MNPFSIINPSTDEEICQSDPDKVIEAAEKGFQYDSPWRKLDPAAHAQLIHKLADLLLRVVDYLAAGFPPGIINSVLVDVPARTAHRAVFTHAGQVCFAASRIFVHSTLHDAFVSKSVELAKKRIVGDPFDSTTEQGP
;
A
#
# COMPACT_ATOMS: atom_id res chain seq x y z
N MET A 1 12.01 -14.93 -16.10
CA MET A 1 12.44 -15.65 -14.87
C MET A 1 11.89 -17.08 -14.92
N ASN A 2 12.45 -18.06 -14.21
CA ASN A 2 11.86 -19.42 -14.23
C ASN A 2 10.48 -19.41 -13.55
N PRO A 3 9.50 -20.19 -14.06
CA PRO A 3 8.19 -20.34 -13.42
C PRO A 3 8.36 -20.82 -11.97
N PHE A 4 7.55 -20.30 -11.07
CA PHE A 4 7.49 -20.76 -9.69
C PHE A 4 6.10 -21.29 -9.35
N SER A 5 6.07 -22.38 -8.61
CA SER A 5 4.85 -23.01 -8.12
C SER A 5 4.23 -22.17 -7.01
N ILE A 6 2.95 -21.83 -7.17
CA ILE A 6 2.15 -21.21 -6.10
C ILE A 6 1.59 -22.36 -5.27
N ILE A 7 2.16 -22.54 -4.08
CA ILE A 7 1.76 -23.57 -3.12
C ILE A 7 0.66 -23.02 -2.21
N ASN A 8 -0.34 -23.85 -1.92
CA ASN A 8 -1.36 -23.59 -0.92
C ASN A 8 -0.72 -23.67 0.47
N PRO A 9 -0.63 -22.56 1.21
CA PRO A 9 0.06 -22.55 2.50
C PRO A 9 -0.67 -23.34 3.60
N SER A 10 -1.91 -23.80 3.36
CA SER A 10 -2.68 -24.61 4.31
C SER A 10 -2.68 -26.10 4.00
N THR A 11 -2.48 -26.50 2.74
CA THR A 11 -2.50 -27.91 2.32
C THR A 11 -1.17 -28.40 1.75
N ASP A 12 -0.22 -27.49 1.53
CA ASP A 12 1.07 -27.72 0.88
C ASP A 12 0.94 -28.25 -0.58
N GLU A 13 -0.25 -28.14 -1.15
CA GLU A 13 -0.55 -28.56 -2.52
C GLU A 13 -0.29 -27.42 -3.52
N GLU A 14 0.18 -27.76 -4.71
CA GLU A 14 0.39 -26.80 -5.79
C GLU A 14 -0.96 -26.33 -6.37
N ILE A 15 -1.25 -25.02 -6.26
CA ILE A 15 -2.47 -24.39 -6.77
C ILE A 15 -2.34 -24.10 -8.27
N CYS A 16 -1.22 -23.49 -8.68
CA CYS A 16 -0.92 -23.20 -10.08
C CYS A 16 0.54 -22.78 -10.28
N GLN A 17 1.04 -22.89 -11.51
CA GLN A 17 2.32 -22.32 -11.91
C GLN A 17 2.11 -20.89 -12.43
N SER A 18 2.73 -19.91 -11.78
CA SER A 18 2.72 -18.54 -12.28
C SER A 18 4.00 -18.27 -13.07
N ASP A 19 3.81 -17.83 -14.30
CA ASP A 19 4.89 -17.31 -15.13
C ASP A 19 5.09 -15.82 -14.80
N PRO A 20 6.21 -15.43 -14.16
CA PRO A 20 6.46 -14.05 -13.76
C PRO A 20 6.45 -13.10 -14.96
N ASP A 21 6.90 -13.58 -16.12
CA ASP A 21 7.05 -12.76 -17.31
C ASP A 21 5.66 -12.41 -17.88
N LYS A 22 4.67 -13.30 -17.75
CA LYS A 22 3.26 -13.02 -18.10
C LYS A 22 2.60 -12.02 -17.14
N VAL A 23 2.95 -12.06 -15.86
CA VAL A 23 2.43 -11.10 -14.86
C VAL A 23 2.96 -9.71 -15.16
N ILE A 24 4.26 -9.60 -15.46
CA ILE A 24 4.91 -8.35 -15.86
C ILE A 24 4.32 -7.83 -17.17
N GLU A 25 4.16 -8.68 -18.17
CA GLU A 25 3.56 -8.31 -19.46
C GLU A 25 2.11 -7.80 -19.30
N ALA A 26 1.31 -8.45 -18.46
CA ALA A 26 -0.06 -8.01 -18.17
C ALA A 26 -0.09 -6.65 -17.45
N ALA A 27 0.82 -6.43 -16.50
CA ALA A 27 0.95 -5.16 -15.81
C ALA A 27 1.35 -4.03 -16.78
N GLU A 28 2.37 -4.26 -17.62
CA GLU A 28 2.82 -3.31 -18.63
C GLU A 28 1.71 -2.94 -19.62
N LYS A 29 0.97 -3.94 -20.12
CA LYS A 29 -0.20 -3.72 -20.99
C LYS A 29 -1.29 -2.88 -20.31
N GLY A 30 -1.49 -3.04 -19.00
CA GLY A 30 -2.42 -2.23 -18.22
C GLY A 30 -2.08 -0.73 -18.22
N PHE A 31 -0.79 -0.38 -18.26
CA PHE A 31 -0.32 1.02 -18.17
C PHE A 31 -0.25 1.76 -19.52
N GLN A 32 -0.33 1.05 -20.65
CA GLN A 32 -0.34 1.63 -21.99
C GLN A 32 -1.51 2.60 -22.19
N TYR A 33 -1.34 3.59 -23.07
CA TYR A 33 -2.29 4.70 -23.23
C TYR A 33 -3.67 4.22 -23.70
N ASP A 34 -3.73 3.24 -24.59
CA ASP A 34 -4.97 2.73 -25.17
C ASP A 34 -5.53 1.50 -24.44
N SER A 35 -4.96 1.16 -23.28
CA SER A 35 -5.26 -0.08 -22.58
C SER A 35 -6.74 -0.16 -22.20
N PRO A 36 -7.31 -1.37 -22.16
CA PRO A 36 -8.66 -1.57 -21.64
C PRO A 36 -8.81 -0.94 -20.26
N TRP A 37 -7.78 -1.02 -19.41
CA TRP A 37 -7.77 -0.40 -18.08
C TRP A 37 -7.99 1.11 -18.14
N ARG A 38 -7.36 1.86 -19.06
CA ARG A 38 -7.59 3.32 -19.15
C ARG A 38 -8.94 3.69 -19.74
N LYS A 39 -9.56 2.80 -20.50
CA LYS A 39 -10.85 3.01 -21.18
C LYS A 39 -12.07 2.52 -20.39
N LEU A 40 -11.86 1.88 -19.25
CA LEU A 40 -12.95 1.41 -18.40
C LEU A 40 -13.78 2.59 -17.89
N ASP A 41 -15.09 2.36 -17.83
CA ASP A 41 -16.02 3.26 -17.17
C ASP A 41 -15.69 3.36 -15.66
N PRO A 42 -15.82 4.53 -15.01
CA PRO A 42 -15.52 4.69 -13.59
C PRO A 42 -16.23 3.69 -12.67
N ALA A 43 -17.46 3.25 -13.00
CA ALA A 43 -18.17 2.25 -12.22
C ALA A 43 -17.52 0.87 -12.36
N ALA A 44 -17.05 0.52 -13.56
CA ALA A 44 -16.32 -0.72 -13.79
C ALA A 44 -14.96 -0.72 -13.08
N HIS A 45 -14.27 0.42 -13.03
CA HIS A 45 -13.07 0.59 -12.19
C HIS A 45 -13.37 0.35 -10.71
N ALA A 46 -14.41 0.98 -10.18
CA ALA A 46 -14.80 0.83 -8.78
C ALA A 46 -15.09 -0.64 -8.44
N GLN A 47 -15.80 -1.36 -9.32
CA GLN A 47 -16.07 -2.80 -9.13
C GLN A 47 -14.79 -3.64 -9.07
N LEU A 48 -13.82 -3.37 -9.94
CA LEU A 48 -12.54 -4.09 -9.93
C LEU A 48 -11.72 -3.77 -8.68
N ILE A 49 -11.70 -2.51 -8.24
CA ILE A 49 -11.02 -2.09 -7.00
C ILE A 49 -11.67 -2.75 -5.78
N HIS A 50 -13.00 -2.81 -5.72
CA HIS A 50 -13.69 -3.49 -4.62
C HIS A 50 -13.41 -4.99 -4.63
N LYS A 51 -13.41 -5.64 -5.80
CA LYS A 51 -13.07 -7.06 -5.92
C LYS A 51 -11.61 -7.33 -5.50
N LEU A 52 -10.69 -6.44 -5.85
CA LEU A 52 -9.30 -6.52 -5.38
C LEU A 52 -9.24 -6.38 -3.85
N ALA A 53 -9.96 -5.43 -3.28
CA ALA A 53 -10.03 -5.25 -1.83
C ALA A 53 -10.57 -6.51 -1.13
N ASP A 54 -11.65 -7.11 -1.65
CA ASP A 54 -12.21 -8.36 -1.12
C ASP A 54 -11.20 -9.51 -1.19
N LEU A 55 -10.44 -9.62 -2.28
CA LEU A 55 -9.40 -10.63 -2.42
C LEU A 55 -8.24 -10.40 -1.46
N LEU A 56 -7.79 -9.15 -1.30
CA LEU A 56 -6.76 -8.78 -0.33
C LEU A 56 -7.20 -9.08 1.10
N LEU A 57 -8.47 -8.82 1.44
CA LEU A 57 -9.02 -9.14 2.76
C LEU A 57 -9.04 -10.66 3.02
N ARG A 58 -9.28 -11.50 2.01
CA ARG A 58 -9.25 -12.97 2.17
C ARG A 58 -7.86 -13.53 2.48
N VAL A 59 -6.81 -12.82 2.07
CA VAL A 59 -5.42 -13.25 2.28
C VAL A 59 -4.69 -12.36 3.28
N VAL A 60 -5.41 -11.47 3.98
CA VAL A 60 -4.79 -10.47 4.87
C VAL A 60 -3.97 -11.11 5.97
N ASP A 61 -4.43 -12.23 6.52
CA ASP A 61 -3.71 -12.96 7.57
C ASP A 61 -2.43 -13.61 7.03
N TYR A 62 -2.45 -14.11 5.80
CA TYR A 62 -1.27 -14.66 5.14
C TYR A 62 -0.27 -13.56 4.75
N LEU A 63 -0.74 -12.43 4.21
CA LEU A 63 0.09 -11.25 3.94
C LEU A 63 0.69 -10.68 5.24
N ALA A 64 -0.04 -10.77 6.35
CA ALA A 64 0.43 -10.38 7.67
C ALA A 64 1.44 -11.38 8.26
N ALA A 65 1.29 -12.68 7.97
CA ALA A 65 2.13 -13.75 8.50
C ALA A 65 3.41 -14.03 7.69
N GLY A 66 3.46 -13.65 6.41
CA GLY A 66 4.49 -14.07 5.45
C GLY A 66 5.88 -13.43 5.56
N PHE A 67 6.19 -12.68 6.62
CA PHE A 67 7.44 -11.95 6.73
C PHE A 67 8.15 -12.17 8.09
N PRO A 68 9.50 -12.24 8.13
CA PRO A 68 10.23 -12.21 9.39
C PRO A 68 9.79 -11.02 10.26
N PRO A 69 9.82 -11.11 11.61
CA PRO A 69 9.29 -10.06 12.51
C PRO A 69 9.84 -8.64 12.24
N GLY A 70 11.09 -8.52 11.78
CA GLY A 70 11.69 -7.24 11.38
C GLY A 70 11.20 -6.71 10.02
N ILE A 71 10.79 -7.60 9.11
CA ILE A 71 10.22 -7.25 7.82
C ILE A 71 8.72 -6.91 7.96
N ILE A 72 7.97 -7.59 8.82
CA ILE A 72 6.57 -7.24 9.15
C ILE A 72 6.47 -5.80 9.66
N ASN A 73 7.26 -5.45 10.68
CA ASN A 73 7.22 -4.11 11.24
C ASN A 73 7.63 -3.05 10.20
N SER A 74 8.60 -3.35 9.34
CA SER A 74 9.03 -2.39 8.31
C SER A 74 8.02 -2.26 7.15
N VAL A 75 7.39 -3.35 6.70
CA VAL A 75 6.50 -3.38 5.53
C VAL A 75 5.05 -3.06 5.87
N LEU A 76 4.54 -3.47 7.02
CA LEU A 76 3.12 -3.34 7.38
C LEU A 76 2.83 -2.19 8.34
N VAL A 77 3.82 -1.73 9.09
CA VAL A 77 3.66 -0.59 10.01
C VAL A 77 4.49 0.60 9.56
N ASP A 78 5.80 0.42 9.37
CA ASP A 78 6.74 1.54 9.22
C ASP A 78 6.64 2.22 7.84
N VAL A 79 6.65 1.44 6.74
CA VAL A 79 6.44 1.96 5.37
C VAL A 79 5.04 2.56 5.22
N PRO A 80 3.94 1.90 5.65
CA PRO A 80 2.60 2.47 5.57
C PRO A 80 2.45 3.72 6.45
N ALA A 81 2.96 3.73 7.69
CA ALA A 81 2.87 4.91 8.56
C ALA A 81 3.66 6.08 7.99
N ARG A 82 4.86 5.87 7.43
CA ARG A 82 5.62 6.93 6.74
C ARG A 82 4.90 7.45 5.50
N THR A 83 4.32 6.55 4.70
CA THR A 83 3.59 6.91 3.49
C THR A 83 2.35 7.72 3.83
N ALA A 84 1.57 7.26 4.81
CA ALA A 84 0.39 7.92 5.30
C ALA A 84 0.70 9.28 5.94
N HIS A 85 1.77 9.37 6.74
CA HIS A 85 2.27 10.62 7.30
C HIS A 85 2.61 11.64 6.19
N ARG A 86 3.31 11.23 5.14
CA ARG A 86 3.56 12.11 3.99
C ARG A 86 2.27 12.49 3.28
N ALA A 87 1.38 11.54 3.03
CA ALA A 87 0.15 11.76 2.28
C ALA A 87 -0.84 12.69 2.98
N VAL A 88 -0.90 12.68 4.32
CA VAL A 88 -1.79 13.57 5.08
C VAL A 88 -1.19 14.96 5.28
N PHE A 89 0.13 15.04 5.45
CA PHE A 89 0.76 16.31 5.80
C PHE A 89 1.48 17.04 4.65
N THR A 90 1.48 16.47 3.44
CA THR A 90 1.94 17.18 2.24
C THR A 90 1.16 18.48 2.11
N HIS A 91 1.88 19.59 1.87
CA HIS A 91 1.30 20.92 1.74
C HIS A 91 0.40 21.32 2.94
N ALA A 92 0.80 20.92 4.15
CA ALA A 92 0.02 21.10 5.38
C ALA A 92 -1.39 20.49 5.30
N GLY A 93 -1.56 19.42 4.52
CA GLY A 93 -2.85 18.79 4.28
C GLY A 93 -3.78 19.57 3.35
N GLN A 94 -3.33 20.69 2.77
CA GLN A 94 -4.05 21.48 1.77
C GLN A 94 -3.95 20.83 0.39
N VAL A 95 -4.38 19.57 0.32
CA VAL A 95 -4.43 18.72 -0.87
C VAL A 95 -5.82 18.10 -0.92
N CYS A 96 -6.52 18.25 -2.05
CA CYS A 96 -7.92 17.78 -2.19
C CYS A 96 -8.07 16.25 -2.03
N PHE A 97 -7.00 15.49 -2.25
CA PHE A 97 -6.92 14.04 -2.05
C PHE A 97 -5.97 13.66 -0.90
N ALA A 98 -5.80 14.53 0.10
CA ALA A 98 -5.03 14.20 1.29
C ALA A 98 -5.60 12.94 1.97
N ALA A 99 -4.70 12.06 2.43
CA ALA A 99 -5.06 10.83 3.14
C ALA A 99 -5.52 11.12 4.58
N SER A 100 -6.60 11.90 4.72
CA SER A 100 -7.16 12.37 6.00
C SER A 100 -7.81 11.25 6.83
N ARG A 101 -8.05 10.08 6.22
CA ARG A 101 -8.55 8.88 6.88
C ARG A 101 -7.77 7.67 6.41
N ILE A 102 -7.22 6.92 7.36
CA ILE A 102 -6.41 5.73 7.10
C ILE A 102 -7.07 4.56 7.82
N PHE A 103 -7.36 3.49 7.10
CA PHE A 103 -7.86 2.24 7.68
C PHE A 103 -6.68 1.31 7.94
N VAL A 104 -6.61 0.77 9.15
CA VAL A 104 -5.55 -0.14 9.59
C VAL A 104 -6.22 -1.37 10.17
N HIS A 105 -5.67 -2.54 9.87
CA HIS A 105 -6.15 -3.79 10.45
C HIS A 105 -6.02 -3.75 11.98
N SER A 106 -7.02 -4.29 12.70
CA SER A 106 -7.11 -4.16 14.17
C SER A 106 -5.86 -4.65 14.90
N THR A 107 -5.22 -5.71 14.40
CA THR A 107 -3.98 -6.28 14.98
C THR A 107 -2.76 -5.37 14.85
N LEU A 108 -2.78 -4.39 13.94
CA LEU A 108 -1.67 -3.46 13.67
C LEU A 108 -1.95 -2.05 14.20
N HIS A 109 -3.16 -1.79 14.70
CA HIS A 109 -3.63 -0.46 15.07
C HIS A 109 -2.67 0.25 16.03
N ASP A 110 -2.34 -0.38 17.16
CA ASP A 110 -1.55 0.28 18.20
C ASP A 110 -0.12 0.59 17.76
N ALA A 111 0.51 -0.35 17.03
CA ALA A 111 1.82 -0.16 16.45
C ALA A 111 1.83 0.99 15.42
N PHE A 112 0.80 1.03 14.56
CA PHE A 112 0.63 2.09 13.56
C PHE A 112 0.39 3.46 14.18
N VAL A 113 -0.48 3.54 15.20
CA VAL A 113 -0.76 4.79 15.92
C VAL A 113 0.49 5.29 16.63
N SER A 114 1.19 4.42 17.36
CA SER A 114 2.45 4.76 18.04
C SER A 114 3.46 5.33 17.04
N LYS A 115 3.63 4.68 15.88
CA LYS A 115 4.56 5.15 14.86
C LYS A 115 4.13 6.47 14.21
N SER A 116 2.83 6.63 13.95
CA SER A 116 2.27 7.86 13.39
C SER A 116 2.49 9.06 14.32
N VAL A 117 2.32 8.86 15.64
CA VAL A 117 2.60 9.88 16.66
C VAL A 117 4.09 10.23 16.71
N GLU A 118 4.97 9.23 16.66
CA GLU A 118 6.43 9.45 16.61
C GLU A 118 6.83 10.33 15.41
N LEU A 119 6.30 10.03 14.22
CA LEU A 119 6.57 10.79 12.99
C LEU A 119 6.00 12.21 13.09
N ALA A 120 4.77 12.36 13.57
CA ALA A 120 4.13 13.67 13.76
C ALA A 120 4.94 14.58 14.71
N LYS A 121 5.47 14.03 15.80
CA LYS A 121 6.29 14.79 16.77
C LYS A 121 7.65 15.23 16.22
N LYS A 122 8.21 14.49 15.26
CA LYS A 122 9.53 14.76 14.67
C LYS A 122 9.49 15.77 13.53
N ARG A 123 8.30 16.04 12.98
CA ARG A 123 8.13 16.93 11.84
C ARG A 123 8.56 18.36 12.19
N ILE A 124 9.42 18.94 11.35
CA ILE A 124 9.87 20.32 11.49
C ILE A 124 8.89 21.26 10.77
N VAL A 125 8.13 22.03 11.54
CA VAL A 125 7.20 23.05 11.03
C VAL A 125 7.85 24.42 11.19
N GLY A 126 7.90 25.23 10.13
CA GLY A 126 8.68 26.46 10.16
C GLY A 126 8.54 27.35 8.92
N ASP A 127 9.50 28.24 8.74
CA ASP A 127 9.58 29.15 7.59
C ASP A 127 9.79 28.34 6.30
N PRO A 128 8.94 28.51 5.25
CA PRO A 128 9.10 27.84 3.96
C PRO A 128 10.45 28.11 3.26
N PHE A 129 11.15 29.19 3.62
CA PHE A 129 12.46 29.52 3.05
C PHE A 129 13.64 28.93 3.84
N ASP A 130 13.41 28.36 5.02
CA ASP A 130 14.41 27.59 5.77
C ASP A 130 14.51 26.17 5.17
N SER A 131 15.71 25.78 4.76
CA SER A 131 15.97 24.48 4.13
C SER A 131 15.78 23.27 5.06
N THR A 132 15.64 23.50 6.36
CA THR A 132 15.36 22.48 7.37
C THR A 132 13.86 22.27 7.61
N THR A 133 13.00 23.17 7.10
CA THR A 133 11.55 23.08 7.25
C THR A 133 10.97 21.96 6.38
N GLU A 134 10.18 21.08 7.01
CA GLU A 134 9.43 20.02 6.32
C GLU A 134 7.94 20.37 6.08
N GLN A 135 7.42 21.36 6.81
CA GLN A 135 6.06 21.87 6.64
C GLN A 135 5.99 23.38 6.87
N GLY A 136 5.42 24.10 5.91
CA GLY A 136 5.02 25.50 6.10
C GLY A 136 3.73 25.65 6.93
N PRO A 137 3.28 26.89 7.16
CA PRO A 137 1.97 27.19 7.75
C PRO A 137 0.81 26.81 6.82
#